data_AF-A0A3B8J9K0-F1
#
_entry.id   AF-A0A3B8J9K0-F1
#
_cell.length_a   1.000
_cell.length_b   1.000
_cell.length_c   1.000
_cell.angle_alpha   90.00
_cell.angle_beta   90.00
_cell.angle_gamma   90.00
#
_symmetry.space_group_name_H-M   'P 1'
#
loop_
_entity.id
_entity.type
_entity.pdbx_description
1 polymer ?
#
loop_
_entity_poly.entity_id
_entity_poly.type
_entity_poly.pdbx_seq_one_letter_code
_entity_poly.pdbx_strand_id
1 'polypeptide(L)'
;MKLSATLLIIFLLAGMVFPQIQPSFANNIFNPTISYNSTTGKWDIKWIPIDGTETYSITWHGPAGPLPEHTDEDLIFDGTYNIVSLTFLPDHIYDITISFKDSGGNPVQFVNKYGELVDKETLFFLSKITFQGTSFNDAAVLGGLEDADPDLIQSGGQTVRIISGNNPKITLRWKVPTIWEPSVNDVLHITDKSVDLDRLESGGTSHVDLDYAYFHIRMNEVTDIITEKIFTTTVQEDTGDIIVSQSGDPVEGFVPDGSVTAADGFVYFTLDQSDGILPGTEYENVNIKLTFRSGLSEAPYTRLNSAASSFLIENKDNIFQSIGGQISSIFTPLWFEASKVDVDKLELKVYKIKSRNYTELYYEVQDAGSIVDLLENPAQASSGIKLPDASIPDTTGWGSVIVDIPIDQNGEHPLRFYRFVVTDGDSLTPLGSLAINLQLLGNDTGKPPVPREIEAEPLYSGKQEVVYKNPQLPAPVNIPLSDIRISFEKPLVWMTRPWNEIVSSPDDESDFTFHLLLNTYMSDDVKTVETREIGDEEVTVYVPVKEK
;
A
#
# COMPACT_ATOMS: atom_id res chain seq x y z
N MET A 1 -16.30 80.92 23.01
CA MET A 1 -15.61 79.66 22.60
C MET A 1 -15.26 78.78 23.81
N LYS A 2 -16.23 78.50 24.69
CA LYS A 2 -16.06 77.66 25.90
C LYS A 2 -17.24 76.71 26.17
N LEU A 3 -18.28 76.69 25.31
CA LEU A 3 -19.43 75.81 25.48
C LEU A 3 -19.27 74.48 24.71
N SER A 4 -18.64 74.49 23.53
CA SER A 4 -18.45 73.29 22.70
C SER A 4 -17.38 72.33 23.21
N ALA A 5 -16.36 72.82 23.93
CA ALA A 5 -15.31 71.97 24.51
C ALA A 5 -15.81 71.19 25.74
N THR A 6 -16.72 71.78 26.53
CA THR A 6 -17.28 71.16 27.74
C THR A 6 -18.28 70.06 27.40
N LEU A 7 -19.04 70.21 26.30
CA LEU A 7 -19.98 69.18 25.84
C LEU A 7 -19.24 67.93 25.32
N LEU A 8 -18.10 68.10 24.64
CA LEU A 8 -17.29 66.99 24.10
C LEU A 8 -16.63 66.16 25.22
N ILE A 9 -16.21 66.80 26.31
CA ILE A 9 -15.61 66.15 27.47
C ILE A 9 -16.65 65.34 28.28
N ILE A 10 -17.90 65.81 28.35
CA ILE A 10 -18.99 65.08 29.00
C ILE A 10 -19.36 63.80 28.22
N PHE A 11 -19.35 63.82 26.89
CA PHE A 11 -19.56 62.61 26.09
C PHE A 11 -18.38 61.61 26.16
N LEU A 12 -17.14 62.09 26.27
CA LEU A 12 -15.96 61.24 26.45
C LEU A 12 -15.90 60.59 27.85
N LEU A 13 -16.34 61.29 28.91
CA LEU A 13 -16.40 60.73 30.26
C LEU A 13 -17.64 59.84 30.49
N ALA A 14 -18.79 60.12 29.86
CA ALA A 14 -19.95 59.23 29.90
C ALA A 14 -19.70 57.90 29.17
N GLY A 15 -18.82 57.88 28.16
CA GLY A 15 -18.41 56.64 27.48
C GLY A 15 -17.50 55.71 28.29
N MET A 16 -16.95 56.16 29.43
CA MET A 16 -16.01 55.38 30.26
C MET A 16 -16.60 54.82 31.56
N VAL A 17 -17.88 55.06 31.87
CA VAL A 17 -18.51 54.60 33.15
C VAL A 17 -19.83 53.86 32.95
N PHE A 18 -20.11 53.38 31.74
CA PHE A 18 -21.08 52.31 31.58
C PHE A 18 -20.29 51.00 31.40
N PRO A 19 -20.48 49.96 32.25
CA PRO A 19 -20.22 48.62 31.74
C PRO A 19 -20.98 48.52 30.42
N GLN A 20 -20.35 47.98 29.38
CA GLN A 20 -21.08 47.57 28.19
C GLN A 20 -22.19 46.64 28.66
N ILE A 21 -23.39 47.18 28.87
CA ILE A 21 -24.61 46.41 28.82
C ILE A 21 -24.71 46.08 27.34
N GLN A 22 -24.04 44.99 26.95
CA GLN A 22 -24.50 44.24 25.80
C GLN A 22 -26.00 44.03 26.06
N PRO A 23 -26.90 44.43 25.14
CA PRO A 23 -28.26 43.93 25.23
C PRO A 23 -28.14 42.41 25.31
N SER A 24 -28.56 41.84 26.44
CA SER A 24 -28.69 40.40 26.60
C SER A 24 -29.78 39.96 25.63
N PHE A 25 -29.40 39.68 24.39
CA PHE A 25 -30.12 38.70 23.61
C PHE A 25 -30.01 37.43 24.44
N ALA A 26 -31.14 36.96 24.97
CA ALA A 26 -31.21 35.74 25.76
C ALA A 26 -30.47 34.64 24.99
N ASN A 27 -29.43 34.08 25.59
CA ASN A 27 -28.55 33.13 24.89
C ASN A 27 -29.13 31.73 25.01
N ASN A 28 -30.38 31.59 24.56
CA ASN A 28 -31.20 30.42 24.79
C ASN A 28 -31.05 29.38 23.66
N ILE A 29 -29.91 29.35 22.97
CA ILE A 29 -29.63 28.46 21.84
C ILE A 29 -28.70 27.34 22.30
N PHE A 30 -29.19 26.11 22.25
CA PHE A 30 -28.40 24.91 22.47
C PHE A 30 -27.82 24.40 21.15
N ASN A 31 -26.57 24.77 20.89
CA ASN A 31 -25.79 24.29 19.76
C ASN A 31 -24.44 23.73 20.24
N PRO A 32 -24.42 22.49 20.74
CA PRO A 32 -23.25 21.92 21.37
C PRO A 32 -22.16 21.56 20.34
N THR A 33 -20.91 21.65 20.76
CA THR A 33 -19.74 21.15 20.02
C THR A 33 -19.12 19.99 20.78
N ILE A 34 -18.63 18.98 20.05
CA ILE A 34 -18.01 17.80 20.64
C ILE A 34 -16.55 17.78 20.18
N SER A 35 -15.60 17.73 21.11
CA SER A 35 -14.17 17.70 20.79
C SER A 35 -13.39 16.76 21.71
N TYR A 36 -12.33 16.14 21.18
CA TYR A 36 -11.51 15.22 21.95
C TYR A 36 -10.51 15.96 22.83
N ASN A 37 -10.50 15.65 24.12
CA ASN A 37 -9.55 16.17 25.08
C ASN A 37 -8.43 15.16 25.30
N SER A 38 -7.28 15.40 24.66
CA SER A 38 -6.12 14.52 24.73
C SER A 38 -5.51 14.40 26.14
N THR A 39 -5.79 15.34 27.03
CA THR A 39 -5.28 15.32 28.41
C THR A 39 -6.08 14.36 29.28
N THR A 40 -7.40 14.30 29.09
CA THR A 40 -8.29 13.46 29.90
C THR A 40 -8.64 12.13 29.22
N GLY A 41 -8.40 12.01 27.91
CA GLY A 41 -8.83 10.86 27.11
C GLY A 41 -10.35 10.79 26.92
N LYS A 42 -11.05 11.92 27.07
CA LYS A 42 -12.51 12.02 26.99
C LYS A 42 -12.95 12.98 25.90
N TRP A 43 -14.23 12.93 25.56
CA TRP A 43 -14.88 13.86 24.65
C TRP A 43 -15.62 14.93 25.44
N ASP A 44 -15.22 16.17 25.24
CA ASP A 44 -15.85 17.33 25.86
C ASP A 44 -17.01 17.78 24.97
N ILE A 45 -18.22 17.74 25.52
CA ILE A 45 -19.41 18.34 24.92
C ILE A 45 -19.56 19.73 25.53
N LYS A 46 -19.44 20.75 24.70
CA LYS A 46 -19.44 22.16 25.12
C LYS A 46 -20.63 22.90 24.54
N TRP A 47 -21.35 23.64 25.36
CA TRP A 47 -22.44 24.52 24.93
C TRP A 47 -22.39 25.85 25.67
N ILE A 48 -23.00 26.86 25.07
CA ILE A 48 -23.16 28.17 25.69
C ILE A 48 -24.19 28.05 26.83
N PRO A 49 -24.01 28.73 27.98
CA PRO A 49 -24.98 28.72 29.06
C PRO A 49 -26.39 29.08 28.58
N ILE A 50 -27.37 28.25 28.97
CA ILE A 50 -28.79 28.45 28.69
C ILE A 50 -29.39 29.27 29.84
N ASP A 51 -30.17 30.30 29.52
CA ASP A 51 -30.68 31.21 30.53
C ASP A 51 -31.71 30.51 31.44
N GLY A 52 -31.55 30.68 32.76
CA GLY A 52 -32.47 30.11 33.75
C GLY A 52 -32.19 28.66 34.16
N THR A 53 -31.10 28.05 33.69
CA THR A 53 -30.70 26.69 34.08
C THR A 53 -29.82 26.66 35.33
N GLU A 54 -30.10 25.76 36.26
CA GLU A 54 -29.24 25.46 37.41
C GLU A 54 -28.54 24.10 37.24
N THR A 55 -29.27 23.10 36.74
CA THR A 55 -28.76 21.73 36.56
C THR A 55 -29.02 21.21 35.16
N TYR A 56 -28.29 20.16 34.79
CA TYR A 56 -28.49 19.43 33.54
C TYR A 56 -28.67 17.93 33.80
N SER A 57 -29.35 17.25 32.89
CA SER A 57 -29.43 15.80 32.85
C SER A 57 -29.03 15.26 31.48
N ILE A 58 -28.31 14.14 31.44
CA ILE A 58 -27.87 13.47 30.22
C ILE A 58 -28.17 11.98 30.30
N THR A 59 -28.79 11.47 29.24
CA THR A 59 -28.98 10.04 28.96
C THR A 59 -28.38 9.68 27.62
N TRP A 60 -27.84 8.47 27.48
CA TRP A 60 -27.34 7.94 26.21
C TRP A 60 -27.19 6.42 26.30
N HIS A 61 -27.09 5.77 25.15
CA HIS A 61 -26.83 4.34 25.03
C HIS A 61 -25.42 4.09 24.52
N GLY A 62 -24.82 2.98 24.95
CA GLY A 62 -23.56 2.47 24.45
C GLY A 62 -23.72 1.12 23.76
N PRO A 63 -22.61 0.48 23.37
CA PRO A 63 -22.64 -0.81 22.66
C PRO A 63 -23.30 -1.95 23.44
N ALA A 64 -23.44 -1.82 24.77
CA ALA A 64 -24.07 -2.80 25.64
C ALA A 64 -25.49 -2.37 26.09
N GLY A 65 -26.07 -1.36 25.45
CA GLY A 65 -27.37 -0.78 25.80
C GLY A 65 -27.25 0.48 26.68
N PRO A 66 -28.26 0.78 27.51
CA PRO A 66 -28.31 2.02 28.30
C PRO A 66 -27.10 2.20 29.21
N LEU A 67 -26.56 3.41 29.25
CA LEU A 67 -25.47 3.80 30.15
C LEU A 67 -25.98 4.61 31.35
N PRO A 68 -25.17 4.76 32.42
CA PRO A 68 -25.59 5.50 33.61
C PRO A 68 -26.05 6.91 33.26
N GLU A 69 -27.27 7.23 33.68
CA GLU A 69 -27.82 8.56 33.56
C GLU A 69 -27.08 9.53 34.49
N HIS A 70 -26.79 10.71 33.97
CA HIS A 70 -26.41 11.86 34.78
C HIS A 70 -27.68 12.66 35.04
N THR A 71 -28.17 12.68 36.27
CA THR A 71 -29.43 13.35 36.61
C THR A 71 -29.15 14.53 37.53
N ASP A 72 -29.68 15.69 37.16
CA ASP A 72 -29.64 16.93 37.94
C ASP A 72 -28.23 17.30 38.44
N GLU A 73 -27.24 17.13 37.56
CA GLU A 73 -25.85 17.48 37.81
C GLU A 73 -25.65 19.00 37.77
N ASP A 74 -24.74 19.48 38.61
CA ASP A 74 -24.33 20.89 38.62
C ASP A 74 -23.62 21.28 37.32
N LEU A 75 -23.95 22.45 36.77
CA LEU A 75 -23.29 22.97 35.58
C LEU A 75 -21.80 23.29 35.84
N ILE A 76 -20.92 22.74 35.00
CA ILE A 76 -19.47 23.02 35.06
C ILE A 76 -19.12 24.05 33.99
N PHE A 77 -18.75 25.26 34.42
CA PHE A 77 -18.42 26.38 33.53
C PHE A 77 -16.90 26.56 33.38
N ASP A 78 -16.40 26.59 32.14
CA ASP A 78 -14.97 26.73 31.83
C ASP A 78 -14.50 28.18 31.66
N GLY A 79 -15.40 29.15 31.86
CA GLY A 79 -15.17 30.57 31.60
C GLY A 79 -15.86 31.09 30.34
N THR A 80 -16.30 30.21 29.42
CA THR A 80 -17.07 30.59 28.22
C THR A 80 -18.22 29.62 27.93
N TYR A 81 -18.03 28.34 28.19
CA TYR A 81 -18.97 27.26 27.92
C TYR A 81 -19.27 26.45 29.17
N ASN A 82 -20.45 25.85 29.20
CA ASN A 82 -20.70 24.68 30.04
C ASN A 82 -20.07 23.46 29.37
N ILE A 83 -19.50 22.56 30.17
CA ILE A 83 -18.82 21.35 29.71
C ILE A 83 -19.31 20.13 30.45
N VAL A 84 -19.51 19.04 29.71
CA VAL A 84 -19.51 17.68 30.23
C VAL A 84 -18.49 16.84 29.47
N SER A 85 -17.78 15.94 30.15
CA SER A 85 -16.76 15.07 29.54
C SER A 85 -17.19 13.61 29.61
N LEU A 86 -17.47 13.00 28.45
CA LEU A 86 -17.93 11.63 28.32
C LEU A 86 -16.88 10.73 27.63
N THR A 87 -17.00 9.42 27.84
CA THR A 87 -16.16 8.42 27.15
C THR A 87 -16.99 7.72 26.09
N PHE A 88 -16.51 7.76 24.84
CA PHE A 88 -17.14 7.10 23.71
C PHE A 88 -16.19 6.05 23.16
N LEU A 89 -16.69 4.82 23.01
CA LEU A 89 -16.00 3.74 22.34
C LEU A 89 -16.10 3.92 20.81
N PRO A 90 -15.15 3.38 20.03
CA PRO A 90 -15.29 3.25 18.58
C PRO A 90 -16.52 2.42 18.19
N ASP A 91 -16.93 2.53 16.92
CA ASP A 91 -17.90 1.63 16.26
C ASP A 91 -19.32 1.66 16.84
N HIS A 92 -19.69 2.76 17.48
CA HIS A 92 -21.03 2.99 18.01
C HIS A 92 -21.44 4.45 17.83
N ILE A 93 -22.68 4.64 17.39
CA ILE A 93 -23.36 5.92 17.27
C ILE A 93 -24.14 6.14 18.57
N TYR A 94 -23.66 7.07 19.38
CA TYR A 94 -24.27 7.45 20.65
C TYR A 94 -25.43 8.42 20.43
N ASP A 95 -26.57 8.18 21.09
CA ASP A 95 -27.79 9.02 21.07
C ASP A 95 -27.90 9.88 22.35
N ILE A 96 -27.08 10.92 22.43
CA ILE A 96 -26.87 11.73 23.64
C ILE A 96 -28.01 12.72 23.81
N THR A 97 -28.89 12.47 24.77
CA THR A 97 -30.03 13.35 25.09
C THR A 97 -29.73 14.24 26.27
N ILE A 98 -29.81 15.55 26.07
CA ILE A 98 -29.51 16.57 27.09
C ILE A 98 -30.78 17.37 27.40
N SER A 99 -31.01 17.64 28.68
CA SER A 99 -32.10 18.50 29.18
C SER A 99 -31.61 19.35 30.36
N PHE A 100 -32.32 20.44 30.65
CA PHE A 100 -31.95 21.38 31.71
C PHE A 100 -33.11 21.66 32.65
N LYS A 101 -32.80 21.97 33.91
CA LYS A 101 -33.79 22.37 34.92
C LYS A 101 -33.42 23.68 35.60
N ASP A 102 -34.44 24.41 36.03
CA ASP A 102 -34.31 25.61 36.86
C ASP A 102 -34.10 25.27 38.35
N SER A 103 -33.99 26.29 39.19
CA SER A 103 -33.80 26.10 40.63
C SER A 103 -35.01 25.59 41.41
N GLY A 104 -36.17 25.57 40.77
CA GLY A 104 -37.36 24.87 41.25
C GLY A 104 -37.41 23.40 40.81
N GLY A 105 -36.45 22.94 40.00
CA GLY A 105 -36.45 21.61 39.39
C GLY A 105 -37.39 21.48 38.19
N ASN A 106 -37.87 22.60 37.62
CA ASN A 106 -38.75 22.58 36.45
C ASN A 106 -37.93 22.53 35.15
N PRO A 107 -38.39 21.82 34.10
CA PRO A 107 -37.73 21.81 32.80
C PRO A 107 -37.58 23.22 32.20
N VAL A 108 -36.40 23.53 31.68
CA VAL A 108 -36.12 24.79 30.97
C VAL A 108 -36.20 24.55 29.46
N GLN A 109 -36.97 25.39 28.77
CA GLN A 109 -37.06 25.36 27.31
C GLN A 109 -35.95 26.18 26.65
N PHE A 110 -35.42 25.68 25.55
CA PHE A 110 -34.36 26.29 24.77
C PHE A 110 -34.58 26.06 23.27
N VAL A 111 -33.92 26.86 22.44
CA VAL A 111 -33.92 26.71 20.98
C VAL A 111 -32.80 25.75 20.61
N ASN A 112 -33.10 24.62 19.95
CA ASN A 112 -32.06 23.70 19.49
C ASN A 112 -31.29 24.26 18.28
N LYS A 113 -30.26 23.54 17.83
CA LYS A 113 -29.45 23.91 16.64
C LYS A 113 -30.25 23.98 15.33
N TYR A 114 -31.47 23.47 15.31
CA TYR A 114 -32.40 23.49 14.17
C TYR A 114 -33.43 24.63 14.24
N GLY A 115 -33.40 25.43 15.32
CA GLY A 115 -34.31 26.56 15.51
C GLY A 115 -35.64 26.21 16.18
N GLU A 116 -35.79 25.00 16.72
CA GLU A 116 -37.02 24.52 17.37
C GLU A 116 -36.97 24.76 18.88
N LEU A 117 -38.08 25.17 19.48
CA LEU A 117 -38.21 25.33 20.94
C LEU A 117 -38.52 23.98 21.58
N VAL A 118 -37.60 23.46 22.38
CA VAL A 118 -37.63 22.12 22.98
C VAL A 118 -37.25 22.17 24.46
N ASP A 119 -37.58 21.12 25.22
CA ASP A 119 -37.15 20.91 26.62
C ASP A 119 -36.00 19.90 26.76
N LYS A 120 -35.69 19.18 25.67
CA LYS A 120 -34.56 18.26 25.53
C LYS A 120 -34.12 18.18 24.07
N GLU A 121 -32.86 17.86 23.84
CA GLU A 121 -32.31 17.65 22.49
C GLU A 121 -31.42 16.41 22.46
N THR A 122 -31.51 15.62 21.38
CA THR A 122 -30.70 14.42 21.16
C THR A 122 -29.66 14.66 20.08
N LEU A 123 -28.39 14.40 20.41
CA LEU A 123 -27.25 14.46 19.51
C LEU A 123 -26.84 13.05 19.13
N PHE A 124 -26.57 12.81 17.85
CA PHE A 124 -25.98 11.55 17.39
C PHE A 124 -24.49 11.74 17.17
N PHE A 125 -23.65 10.89 17.77
CA PHE A 125 -22.20 11.03 17.71
C PHE A 125 -21.47 9.72 17.42
N LEU A 126 -20.60 9.72 16.41
CA LEU A 126 -19.68 8.62 16.09
C LEU A 126 -18.22 9.05 16.29
N SER A 127 -17.53 8.38 17.22
CA SER A 127 -16.17 8.73 17.61
C SER A 127 -15.09 8.20 16.65
N LYS A 128 -15.27 6.99 16.13
CA LYS A 128 -14.33 6.31 15.24
C LYS A 128 -15.03 5.14 14.54
N ILE A 129 -14.62 4.86 13.29
CA ILE A 129 -14.81 3.55 12.65
C ILE A 129 -13.47 2.81 12.69
N THR A 130 -13.47 1.59 13.18
CA THR A 130 -12.35 0.65 13.09
C THR A 130 -12.27 0.18 11.64
N PHE A 131 -11.28 0.71 10.92
CA PHE A 131 -11.04 0.43 9.52
C PHE A 131 -9.63 -0.08 9.32
N GLN A 132 -9.50 -1.25 8.70
CA GLN A 132 -8.26 -2.00 8.58
C GLN A 132 -8.08 -2.48 7.15
N GLY A 133 -6.84 -2.66 6.74
CA GLY A 133 -6.53 -3.28 5.46
C GLY A 133 -5.24 -4.05 5.46
N THR A 134 -5.15 -4.96 4.50
CA THR A 134 -3.99 -5.82 4.23
C THR A 134 -3.78 -5.92 2.73
N SER A 135 -2.57 -6.33 2.35
CA SER A 135 -2.24 -6.73 0.99
C SER A 135 -1.24 -7.89 0.97
N PHE A 136 -0.14 -7.77 1.73
CA PHE A 136 0.84 -8.84 1.86
C PHE A 136 0.24 -10.07 2.54
N ASN A 137 -0.52 -9.87 3.61
CA ASN A 137 -1.15 -10.99 4.32
C ASN A 137 -2.18 -11.74 3.45
N ASP A 138 -2.75 -11.10 2.42
CA ASP A 138 -3.73 -11.72 1.52
C ASP A 138 -3.08 -12.63 0.47
N ALA A 139 -1.80 -12.42 0.18
CA ALA A 139 -1.05 -13.17 -0.83
C ALA A 139 0.02 -14.10 -0.22
N ALA A 140 0.21 -14.05 1.09
CA ALA A 140 1.32 -14.73 1.75
C ALA A 140 0.92 -15.84 2.72
N VAL A 141 1.79 -16.82 2.85
CA VAL A 141 1.85 -17.76 3.98
C VAL A 141 2.90 -17.31 5.00
N LEU A 142 2.70 -17.74 6.26
CA LEU A 142 3.63 -17.60 7.39
C LEU A 142 4.17 -16.17 7.62
N GLY A 143 3.51 -15.41 8.49
CA GLY A 143 4.01 -14.09 8.88
C GLY A 143 3.87 -13.02 7.80
N GLY A 144 3.08 -13.28 6.74
CA GLY A 144 2.74 -12.27 5.73
C GLY A 144 3.84 -12.03 4.69
N LEU A 145 4.76 -12.99 4.46
CA LEU A 145 5.89 -12.75 3.57
C LEU A 145 6.16 -13.82 2.50
N GLU A 146 6.04 -15.12 2.77
CA GLU A 146 6.26 -16.15 1.73
C GLU A 146 5.07 -16.17 0.77
N ASP A 147 5.30 -16.12 -0.54
CA ASP A 147 4.22 -16.16 -1.53
C ASP A 147 3.45 -17.48 -1.44
N ALA A 148 2.14 -17.40 -1.19
CA ALA A 148 1.28 -18.56 -0.98
C ALA A 148 0.94 -19.30 -2.27
N ASP A 149 0.90 -18.58 -3.40
CA ASP A 149 0.47 -19.12 -4.69
C ASP A 149 1.22 -18.43 -5.85
N PRO A 150 2.55 -18.61 -5.93
CA PRO A 150 3.32 -18.02 -7.01
C PRO A 150 3.07 -18.76 -8.33
N ASP A 151 3.11 -18.02 -9.43
CA ASP A 151 2.95 -18.58 -10.78
C ASP A 151 4.19 -19.40 -11.18
N LEU A 152 4.04 -20.72 -11.30
CA LEU A 152 5.11 -21.66 -11.65
C LEU A 152 5.14 -21.95 -13.14
N ILE A 153 6.21 -21.52 -13.82
CA ILE A 153 6.42 -21.81 -15.24
C ILE A 153 7.28 -23.06 -15.39
N GLN A 154 6.71 -24.09 -15.99
CA GLN A 154 7.35 -25.39 -16.14
C GLN A 154 7.93 -25.61 -17.54
N SER A 155 9.04 -26.35 -17.60
CA SER A 155 9.63 -26.91 -18.81
C SER A 155 10.18 -28.31 -18.49
N GLY A 156 9.90 -29.31 -19.32
CA GLY A 156 10.37 -30.68 -19.09
C GLY A 156 9.90 -31.30 -17.76
N GLY A 157 8.79 -30.83 -17.20
CA GLY A 157 8.28 -31.29 -15.90
C GLY A 157 8.97 -30.67 -14.68
N GLN A 158 9.86 -29.70 -14.87
CA GLN A 158 10.50 -28.95 -13.78
C GLN A 158 10.14 -27.47 -13.86
N THR A 159 10.04 -26.81 -12.71
CA THR A 159 9.84 -25.36 -12.63
C THR A 159 11.13 -24.65 -13.04
N VAL A 160 11.09 -23.91 -14.15
CA VAL A 160 12.25 -23.15 -14.66
C VAL A 160 12.18 -21.67 -14.32
N ARG A 161 10.98 -21.18 -13.98
CA ARG A 161 10.76 -19.80 -13.56
C ARG A 161 9.58 -19.72 -12.59
N ILE A 162 9.71 -18.85 -11.59
CA ILE A 162 8.68 -18.49 -10.63
C ILE A 162 8.35 -17.02 -10.83
N ILE A 163 7.08 -16.66 -10.85
CA ILE A 163 6.61 -15.28 -10.90
C ILE A 163 5.82 -15.01 -9.61
N SER A 164 6.12 -13.91 -8.94
CA SER A 164 5.55 -13.56 -7.64
C SER A 164 5.12 -12.09 -7.61
N GLY A 165 4.05 -11.82 -6.86
CA GLY A 165 3.52 -10.46 -6.66
C GLY A 165 2.91 -9.80 -7.89
N ASN A 166 2.72 -10.53 -9.00
CA ASN A 166 2.10 -10.00 -10.22
C ASN A 166 0.60 -9.73 -10.03
N ASN A 167 -0.10 -10.51 -9.21
CA ASN A 167 -1.54 -10.43 -8.98
C ASN A 167 -1.86 -9.97 -7.55
N PRO A 168 -1.59 -8.70 -7.19
CA PRO A 168 -1.80 -8.21 -5.84
C PRO A 168 -3.29 -8.15 -5.49
N LYS A 169 -3.58 -8.28 -4.20
CA LYS A 169 -4.91 -8.10 -3.62
C LYS A 169 -4.83 -7.09 -2.50
N ILE A 170 -5.92 -6.36 -2.26
CA ILE A 170 -6.09 -5.52 -1.08
C ILE A 170 -7.41 -5.89 -0.42
N THR A 171 -7.35 -6.49 0.77
CA THR A 171 -8.55 -6.70 1.58
C THR A 171 -8.79 -5.48 2.47
N LEU A 172 -9.97 -4.88 2.31
CA LEU A 172 -10.43 -3.77 3.15
C LEU A 172 -11.53 -4.27 4.07
N ARG A 173 -11.37 -4.08 5.37
CA ARG A 173 -12.35 -4.51 6.37
C ARG A 173 -12.65 -3.41 7.38
N TRP A 174 -13.91 -3.31 7.80
CA TRP A 174 -14.32 -2.35 8.82
C TRP A 174 -15.38 -2.93 9.73
N LYS A 175 -15.46 -2.38 10.94
CA LYS A 175 -16.60 -2.64 11.82
C LYS A 175 -17.77 -1.75 11.45
N VAL A 176 -18.93 -2.34 11.23
CA VAL A 176 -20.16 -1.59 10.96
C VAL A 176 -20.60 -0.91 12.27
N PRO A 177 -20.76 0.43 12.30
CA PRO A 177 -21.19 1.11 13.51
C PRO A 177 -22.55 0.60 13.99
N THR A 178 -22.72 0.48 15.29
CA THR A 178 -24.01 0.14 15.91
C THR A 178 -24.74 1.38 16.41
N ILE A 179 -26.04 1.28 16.64
CA ILE A 179 -26.89 2.33 17.20
C ILE A 179 -27.97 1.69 18.09
N TRP A 180 -28.40 2.41 19.13
CA TRP A 180 -29.54 1.99 19.92
C TRP A 180 -30.86 2.19 19.16
N GLU A 181 -31.66 1.14 19.06
CA GLU A 181 -32.97 1.13 18.40
C GLU A 181 -34.10 0.99 19.43
N PRO A 182 -34.79 2.09 19.80
CA PRO A 182 -35.84 2.10 20.82
C PRO A 182 -37.03 1.22 20.47
N SER A 183 -37.37 1.04 19.18
CA SER A 183 -38.54 0.28 18.77
C SER A 183 -38.42 -1.21 19.11
N VAL A 184 -37.19 -1.75 19.11
CA VAL A 184 -36.90 -3.12 19.53
C VAL A 184 -36.19 -3.21 20.88
N ASN A 185 -35.81 -2.06 21.46
CA ASN A 185 -35.08 -1.95 22.73
C ASN A 185 -33.78 -2.77 22.71
N ASP A 186 -33.00 -2.61 21.64
CA ASP A 186 -31.73 -3.32 21.43
C ASP A 186 -30.70 -2.46 20.68
N VAL A 187 -29.44 -2.88 20.68
CA VAL A 187 -28.36 -2.29 19.90
C VAL A 187 -28.22 -3.05 18.58
N LEU A 188 -28.46 -2.36 17.46
CA LEU A 188 -28.41 -2.93 16.12
C LEU A 188 -27.27 -2.30 15.31
N HIS A 189 -26.82 -2.98 14.25
CA HIS A 189 -25.92 -2.38 13.27
C HIS A 189 -26.68 -1.30 12.49
N ILE A 190 -26.05 -0.17 12.19
CA ILE A 190 -26.70 0.97 11.49
C ILE A 190 -27.26 0.61 10.09
N THR A 191 -26.78 -0.49 9.51
CA THR A 191 -27.21 -1.05 8.23
C THR A 191 -28.37 -2.03 8.35
N ASP A 192 -28.74 -2.47 9.56
CA ASP A 192 -29.86 -3.38 9.78
C ASP A 192 -31.18 -2.70 9.38
N LYS A 193 -31.99 -3.37 8.56
CA LYS A 193 -33.29 -2.86 8.08
C LYS A 193 -34.28 -2.46 9.18
N SER A 194 -34.07 -2.94 10.41
CA SER A 194 -34.94 -2.69 11.56
C SER A 194 -34.60 -1.37 12.25
N VAL A 195 -33.47 -0.74 11.90
CA VAL A 195 -33.08 0.57 12.41
C VAL A 195 -33.91 1.66 11.76
N ASP A 196 -34.51 2.51 12.59
CA ASP A 196 -35.23 3.69 12.15
C ASP A 196 -34.26 4.84 11.86
N LEU A 197 -33.91 5.00 10.58
CA LEU A 197 -32.99 6.05 10.11
C LEU A 197 -33.62 7.45 10.16
N ASP A 198 -34.95 7.59 10.24
CA ASP A 198 -35.63 8.90 10.29
C ASP A 198 -35.16 9.74 11.49
N ARG A 199 -34.73 9.06 12.57
CA ARG A 199 -34.15 9.69 13.76
C ARG A 199 -32.87 10.47 13.46
N LEU A 200 -32.18 10.13 12.38
CA LEU A 200 -30.96 10.79 11.90
C LEU A 200 -31.24 11.86 10.85
N GLU A 201 -32.49 12.15 10.51
CA GLU A 201 -32.83 13.23 9.59
C GLU A 201 -32.67 14.62 10.23
N SER A 202 -31.98 15.53 9.53
CA SER A 202 -31.93 16.92 9.97
C SER A 202 -33.31 17.58 9.85
N GLY A 203 -33.88 18.07 10.96
CA GLY A 203 -35.08 18.90 10.91
C GLY A 203 -34.75 20.28 10.32
N GLY A 204 -35.63 20.82 9.45
CA GLY A 204 -35.55 22.20 8.96
C GLY A 204 -35.45 22.40 7.44
N THR A 205 -35.30 21.34 6.65
CA THR A 205 -35.47 21.35 5.18
C THR A 205 -36.48 20.29 4.77
N SER A 206 -36.90 20.26 3.50
CA SER A 206 -37.74 19.18 2.94
C SER A 206 -37.27 17.83 3.50
N HIS A 207 -38.20 17.05 4.07
CA HIS A 207 -37.96 15.71 4.61
C HIS A 207 -37.01 14.93 3.70
N VAL A 208 -35.92 14.43 4.28
CA VAL A 208 -34.87 13.68 3.58
C VAL A 208 -35.05 12.23 3.99
N ASP A 209 -35.89 11.50 3.26
CA ASP A 209 -36.13 10.08 3.49
C ASP A 209 -34.79 9.34 3.39
N LEU A 210 -34.32 8.77 4.51
CA LEU A 210 -33.02 8.09 4.58
C LEU A 210 -33.23 6.60 4.29
N ASP A 211 -33.04 6.21 3.04
CA ASP A 211 -33.33 4.84 2.60
C ASP A 211 -32.33 3.81 3.14
N TYR A 212 -31.06 4.19 3.26
CA TYR A 212 -29.97 3.24 3.54
C TYR A 212 -28.68 3.92 4.02
N ALA A 213 -28.00 3.30 4.98
CA ALA A 213 -26.66 3.67 5.45
C ALA A 213 -25.58 2.96 4.62
N TYR A 214 -24.65 3.70 4.04
CA TYR A 214 -23.60 3.14 3.19
C TYR A 214 -22.21 3.70 3.52
N PHE A 215 -21.18 2.96 3.09
CA PHE A 215 -19.79 3.31 3.28
C PHE A 215 -19.17 3.81 1.98
N HIS A 216 -18.50 4.94 2.08
CA HIS A 216 -17.70 5.52 1.01
C HIS A 216 -16.23 5.37 1.39
N ILE A 217 -15.50 4.56 0.64
CA ILE A 217 -14.07 4.33 0.79
C ILE A 217 -13.34 5.04 -0.33
N ARG A 218 -12.30 5.79 0.03
CA ARG A 218 -11.45 6.53 -0.90
C ARG A 218 -10.00 6.17 -0.67
N MET A 219 -9.24 6.04 -1.75
CA MET A 219 -7.79 5.87 -1.73
C MET A 219 -7.15 6.60 -2.91
N ASN A 220 -5.89 6.97 -2.75
CA ASN A 220 -5.09 7.59 -3.80
C ASN A 220 -4.05 6.58 -4.30
N GLU A 221 -4.19 6.12 -5.54
CA GLU A 221 -3.16 5.34 -6.22
C GLU A 221 -1.97 6.24 -6.57
N VAL A 222 -0.79 5.92 -6.03
CA VAL A 222 0.44 6.69 -6.24
C VAL A 222 1.31 6.00 -7.29
N THR A 223 1.26 6.52 -8.52
CA THR A 223 2.21 6.18 -9.59
C THR A 223 3.02 7.44 -9.95
N ASP A 224 3.41 7.61 -11.22
CA ASP A 224 3.97 8.89 -11.72
C ASP A 224 2.99 10.06 -11.56
N ILE A 225 1.69 9.73 -11.52
CA ILE A 225 0.59 10.64 -11.19
C ILE A 225 -0.21 10.07 -10.02
N ILE A 226 -0.95 10.93 -9.32
CA ILE A 226 -1.85 10.52 -8.24
C ILE A 226 -3.26 10.42 -8.82
N THR A 227 -3.86 9.23 -8.74
CA THR A 227 -5.22 8.96 -9.23
C THR A 227 -6.11 8.55 -8.06
N GLU A 228 -7.27 9.18 -7.95
CA GLU A 228 -8.26 8.82 -6.93
C GLU A 228 -9.05 7.58 -7.34
N LYS A 229 -9.20 6.64 -6.40
CA LYS A 229 -10.13 5.52 -6.49
C LYS A 229 -11.19 5.64 -5.39
N ILE A 230 -12.43 5.41 -5.78
CA ILE A 230 -13.60 5.49 -4.91
C ILE A 230 -14.37 4.17 -5.00
N PHE A 231 -14.68 3.62 -3.83
CA PHE A 231 -15.51 2.43 -3.67
C PHE A 231 -16.65 2.76 -2.72
N THR A 232 -17.88 2.51 -3.15
CA THR A 232 -19.08 2.85 -2.39
C THR A 232 -19.95 1.61 -2.23
N THR A 233 -20.38 1.30 -1.02
CA THR A 233 -21.32 0.19 -0.81
C THR A 233 -22.73 0.59 -1.25
N THR A 234 -23.49 -0.36 -1.77
CA THR A 234 -24.91 -0.19 -2.11
C THR A 234 -25.66 -1.50 -1.91
N VAL A 235 -26.97 -1.43 -1.76
CA VAL A 235 -27.83 -2.62 -1.80
C VAL A 235 -28.14 -2.96 -3.26
N GLN A 236 -28.06 -4.25 -3.59
CA GLN A 236 -28.49 -4.79 -4.88
C GLN A 236 -30.01 -5.02 -4.85
N GLU A 237 -30.76 -4.35 -5.73
CA GLU A 237 -32.24 -4.32 -5.68
C GLU A 237 -32.90 -5.70 -5.75
N ASP A 238 -32.32 -6.64 -6.52
CA ASP A 238 -32.92 -7.96 -6.76
C ASP A 238 -32.73 -8.95 -5.59
N THR A 239 -31.60 -8.86 -4.88
CA THR A 239 -31.20 -9.85 -3.86
C THR A 239 -31.21 -9.29 -2.45
N GLY A 240 -31.11 -7.97 -2.30
CA GLY A 240 -30.88 -7.31 -1.01
C GLY A 240 -29.42 -7.39 -0.53
N ASP A 241 -28.53 -7.96 -1.33
CA ASP A 241 -27.12 -8.10 -0.95
C ASP A 241 -26.42 -6.74 -0.95
N ILE A 242 -25.47 -6.56 -0.04
CA ILE A 242 -24.65 -5.36 0.00
C ILE A 242 -23.43 -5.60 -0.87
N ILE A 243 -23.25 -4.76 -1.88
CA ILE A 243 -22.19 -4.87 -2.89
C ILE A 243 -21.37 -3.58 -2.96
N VAL A 244 -20.19 -3.66 -3.57
CA VAL A 244 -19.42 -2.49 -3.98
C VAL A 244 -19.93 -2.01 -5.34
N SER A 245 -20.42 -0.77 -5.41
CA SER A 245 -21.15 -0.27 -6.59
C SER A 245 -20.30 -0.19 -7.86
N GLN A 246 -18.98 -0.05 -7.73
CA GLN A 246 -18.06 0.12 -8.85
C GLN A 246 -17.67 -1.20 -9.52
N SER A 247 -17.54 -2.28 -8.73
CA SER A 247 -17.13 -3.60 -9.23
C SER A 247 -18.30 -4.58 -9.33
N GLY A 248 -19.34 -4.39 -8.51
CA GLY A 248 -20.44 -5.33 -8.35
C GLY A 248 -20.14 -6.46 -7.36
N ASP A 249 -18.98 -6.44 -6.71
CA ASP A 249 -18.57 -7.51 -5.80
C ASP A 249 -19.37 -7.47 -4.49
N PRO A 250 -19.71 -8.63 -3.93
CA PRO A 250 -20.34 -8.70 -2.63
C PRO A 250 -19.41 -8.19 -1.52
N VAL A 251 -20.00 -7.48 -0.57
CA VAL A 251 -19.34 -7.18 0.71
C VAL A 251 -19.65 -8.33 1.67
N GLU A 252 -18.61 -9.10 1.98
CA GLU A 252 -18.68 -10.26 2.84
C GLU A 252 -18.95 -9.88 4.30
N GLY A 253 -19.73 -10.73 4.99
CA GLY A 253 -20.09 -10.55 6.40
C GLY A 253 -21.48 -9.97 6.63
N PHE A 254 -22.14 -9.44 5.60
CA PHE A 254 -23.55 -9.06 5.63
C PHE A 254 -24.50 -10.23 5.35
N VAL A 255 -25.72 -10.12 5.86
CA VAL A 255 -26.89 -10.86 5.35
C VAL A 255 -27.83 -9.91 4.59
N PRO A 256 -28.79 -10.42 3.80
CA PRO A 256 -29.66 -9.59 2.94
C PRO A 256 -30.53 -8.54 3.64
N ASP A 257 -30.62 -8.56 4.97
CA ASP A 257 -31.31 -7.52 5.75
C ASP A 257 -30.38 -6.43 6.29
N GLY A 258 -29.12 -6.45 5.86
CA GLY A 258 -28.09 -5.50 6.26
C GLY A 258 -27.52 -5.73 7.66
N SER A 259 -27.95 -6.78 8.37
CA SER A 259 -27.31 -7.17 9.63
C SER A 259 -25.95 -7.85 9.38
N VAL A 260 -25.06 -7.77 10.38
CA VAL A 260 -23.71 -8.34 10.31
C VAL A 260 -23.68 -9.71 10.99
N THR A 261 -23.14 -10.70 10.29
CA THR A 261 -23.08 -12.10 10.74
C THR A 261 -21.97 -12.35 11.76
N ALA A 262 -20.85 -11.64 11.64
CA ALA A 262 -19.69 -11.83 12.48
C ALA A 262 -19.91 -11.18 13.86
N ALA A 263 -19.65 -11.92 14.93
CA ALA A 263 -19.81 -11.44 16.30
C ALA A 263 -18.88 -10.28 16.66
N ASP A 264 -17.78 -10.11 15.91
CA ASP A 264 -16.85 -8.99 16.09
C ASP A 264 -17.28 -7.71 15.33
N GLY A 265 -18.35 -7.78 14.54
CA GLY A 265 -18.97 -6.68 13.81
C GLY A 265 -18.27 -6.33 12.49
N PHE A 266 -17.31 -7.13 12.03
CA PHE A 266 -16.57 -6.83 10.80
C PHE A 266 -17.27 -7.31 9.54
N VAL A 267 -17.12 -6.48 8.50
CA VAL A 267 -17.42 -6.81 7.10
C VAL A 267 -16.20 -6.46 6.24
N TYR A 268 -16.10 -7.05 5.05
CA TYR A 268 -14.95 -6.83 4.18
C TYR A 268 -15.24 -7.07 2.70
N PHE A 269 -14.37 -6.55 1.84
CA PHE A 269 -14.25 -6.99 0.45
C PHE A 269 -12.77 -6.98 0.04
N THR A 270 -12.46 -7.68 -1.03
CA THR A 270 -11.09 -7.79 -1.56
C THR A 270 -11.06 -7.21 -2.95
N LEU A 271 -10.14 -6.27 -3.16
CA LEU A 271 -9.85 -5.65 -4.44
C LEU A 271 -8.70 -6.37 -5.14
N ASP A 272 -8.78 -6.49 -6.46
CA ASP A 272 -7.73 -7.11 -7.28
C ASP A 272 -7.41 -6.32 -8.57
N GLN A 273 -6.71 -6.94 -9.51
CA GLN A 273 -6.36 -6.30 -10.78
C GLN A 273 -7.58 -5.86 -11.60
N SER A 274 -8.73 -6.52 -11.48
CA SER A 274 -9.97 -6.14 -12.17
C SER A 274 -10.53 -4.82 -11.66
N ASP A 275 -10.26 -4.46 -10.40
CA ASP A 275 -10.51 -3.14 -9.80
C ASP A 275 -9.39 -2.11 -10.09
N GLY A 276 -8.42 -2.53 -10.91
CA GLY A 276 -7.23 -1.76 -11.24
C GLY A 276 -6.26 -1.63 -10.08
N ILE A 277 -6.16 -2.63 -9.20
CA ILE A 277 -5.06 -2.71 -8.24
C ILE A 277 -3.78 -3.14 -8.95
N LEU A 278 -2.69 -2.40 -8.74
CA LEU A 278 -1.42 -2.56 -9.44
C LEU A 278 -0.35 -3.13 -8.50
N PRO A 279 0.58 -3.95 -9.00
CA PRO A 279 1.69 -4.46 -8.21
C PRO A 279 2.69 -3.35 -7.87
N GLY A 280 3.38 -3.49 -6.74
CA GLY A 280 4.42 -2.55 -6.29
C GLY A 280 3.95 -1.11 -6.17
N THR A 281 2.71 -0.90 -5.73
CA THR A 281 2.05 0.42 -5.72
C THR A 281 1.62 0.78 -4.30
N GLU A 282 1.79 2.05 -3.95
CA GLU A 282 1.25 2.62 -2.71
C GLU A 282 -0.14 3.19 -2.95
N TYR A 283 -1.07 2.83 -2.09
CA TYR A 283 -2.40 3.41 -2.00
C TYR A 283 -2.46 4.26 -0.73
N GLU A 284 -2.37 5.57 -0.90
CA GLU A 284 -2.31 6.55 0.19
C GLU A 284 -3.69 7.05 0.61
N ASN A 285 -3.73 7.65 1.81
CA ASN A 285 -4.91 8.32 2.35
C ASN A 285 -6.15 7.43 2.30
N VAL A 286 -5.98 6.11 2.52
CA VAL A 286 -7.09 5.18 2.47
C VAL A 286 -8.00 5.48 3.65
N ASN A 287 -9.24 5.87 3.38
CA ASN A 287 -10.17 6.31 4.40
C ASN A 287 -11.59 5.87 4.09
N ILE A 288 -12.40 5.74 5.15
CA ILE A 288 -13.80 5.36 5.09
C ILE A 288 -14.68 6.45 5.70
N LYS A 289 -15.85 6.67 5.11
CA LYS A 289 -16.90 7.56 5.62
C LYS A 289 -18.21 6.78 5.67
N LEU A 290 -18.92 6.87 6.78
CA LEU A 290 -20.33 6.48 6.87
C LEU A 290 -21.20 7.63 6.36
N THR A 291 -22.12 7.30 5.46
CA THR A 291 -23.01 8.24 4.78
C THR A 291 -24.39 7.62 4.64
N PHE A 292 -25.40 8.42 4.34
CA PHE A 292 -26.78 7.97 4.14
C PHE A 292 -27.26 8.36 2.75
N ARG A 293 -28.06 7.52 2.10
CA ARG A 293 -28.73 7.86 0.84
C ARG A 293 -30.09 8.49 1.10
N SER A 294 -30.49 9.36 0.18
CA SER A 294 -31.87 9.78 0.00
C SER A 294 -32.21 9.69 -1.49
N GLY A 295 -33.07 8.74 -1.83
CA GLY A 295 -33.29 8.24 -3.17
C GLY A 295 -31.99 7.76 -3.84
N LEU A 296 -31.71 8.34 -5.01
CA LEU A 296 -30.53 8.01 -5.82
C LEU A 296 -29.27 8.82 -5.46
N SER A 297 -29.33 9.67 -4.43
CA SER A 297 -28.25 10.60 -4.07
C SER A 297 -27.80 10.47 -2.62
N GLU A 298 -26.59 10.96 -2.33
CA GLU A 298 -26.12 11.18 -0.95
C GLU A 298 -27.04 12.18 -0.24
N ALA A 299 -27.47 11.85 0.99
CA ALA A 299 -28.26 12.74 1.81
C ALA A 299 -27.44 14.01 2.14
N PRO A 300 -27.95 15.22 1.84
CA PRO A 300 -27.16 16.45 1.96
C PRO A 300 -26.90 16.85 3.41
N TYR A 301 -27.77 16.44 4.35
CA TYR A 301 -27.69 16.77 5.77
C TYR A 301 -28.24 15.64 6.63
N THR A 302 -27.57 15.31 7.73
CA THR A 302 -28.02 14.35 8.75
C THR A 302 -27.72 14.87 10.15
N ARG A 303 -28.37 14.33 11.18
CA ARG A 303 -28.11 14.65 12.59
C ARG A 303 -26.83 13.99 13.13
N LEU A 304 -26.28 13.01 12.40
CA LEU A 304 -25.05 12.31 12.79
C LEU A 304 -23.86 13.27 12.73
N ASN A 305 -23.25 13.51 13.88
CA ASN A 305 -21.96 14.17 13.98
C ASN A 305 -20.86 13.10 14.12
N SER A 306 -19.77 13.26 13.40
CA SER A 306 -18.63 12.35 13.48
C SER A 306 -17.39 13.11 13.93
N ALA A 307 -16.55 12.46 14.73
CA ALA A 307 -15.27 13.01 15.18
C ALA A 307 -14.37 13.50 14.03
N ALA A 308 -14.48 12.87 12.85
CA ALA A 308 -13.77 13.22 11.64
C ALA A 308 -14.70 13.11 10.43
N SER A 309 -14.36 13.80 9.34
CA SER A 309 -15.09 13.69 8.06
C SER A 309 -14.94 12.30 7.42
N SER A 310 -13.84 11.62 7.73
CA SER A 310 -13.56 10.22 7.38
C SER A 310 -12.54 9.63 8.34
N PHE A 311 -12.47 8.31 8.41
CA PHE A 311 -11.57 7.56 9.28
C PHE A 311 -10.48 6.87 8.47
N LEU A 312 -9.23 7.14 8.82
CA LEU A 312 -8.07 6.54 8.13
C LEU A 312 -7.95 5.05 8.43
N ILE A 313 -7.45 4.32 7.45
CA ILE A 313 -7.13 2.91 7.57
C ILE A 313 -6.02 2.69 8.60
N GLU A 314 -6.02 1.50 9.19
CA GLU A 314 -4.86 0.93 9.86
C GLU A 314 -4.35 -0.24 9.02
N ASN A 315 -3.14 -0.12 8.47
CA ASN A 315 -2.49 -1.22 7.79
C ASN A 315 -2.14 -2.34 8.80
N LYS A 316 -2.63 -3.54 8.55
CA LYS A 316 -2.45 -4.74 9.39
C LYS A 316 -1.51 -5.77 8.79
N ASP A 317 -0.81 -5.46 7.70
CA ASP A 317 0.19 -6.36 7.14
C ASP A 317 1.32 -6.61 8.14
N ASN A 318 1.67 -7.88 8.31
CA ASN A 318 2.61 -8.32 9.33
C ASN A 318 4.02 -7.75 9.11
N ILE A 319 4.39 -7.57 7.84
CA ILE A 319 5.67 -7.00 7.41
C ILE A 319 5.89 -5.57 7.93
N PHE A 320 4.83 -4.85 8.30
CA PHE A 320 4.91 -3.47 8.81
C PHE A 320 4.79 -3.34 10.33
N GLN A 321 4.66 -4.44 11.08
CA GLN A 321 4.47 -4.38 12.53
C GLN A 321 5.65 -3.75 13.28
N SER A 322 6.85 -3.81 12.71
CA SER A 322 8.07 -3.20 13.27
C SER A 322 8.19 -1.69 12.98
N ILE A 323 7.40 -1.16 12.04
CA ILE A 323 7.36 0.26 11.72
C ILE A 323 6.48 0.94 12.78
N GLY A 324 7.10 1.80 13.59
CA GLY A 324 6.37 2.54 14.62
C GLY A 324 5.37 3.54 14.04
N GLY A 325 4.18 3.60 14.64
CA GLY A 325 3.11 4.55 14.25
C GLY A 325 1.96 3.89 13.50
N GLN A 326 0.92 4.67 13.17
CA GLN A 326 -0.19 4.22 12.35
C GLN A 326 0.12 4.49 10.88
N ILE A 327 0.22 3.43 10.07
CA ILE A 327 0.37 3.53 8.62
C ILE A 327 -1.03 3.62 8.01
N SER A 328 -1.32 4.76 7.38
CA SER A 328 -2.58 5.05 6.69
C SER A 328 -2.53 4.79 5.17
N SER A 329 -1.54 4.02 4.73
CA SER A 329 -1.36 3.59 3.34
C SER A 329 -1.39 2.05 3.27
N ILE A 330 -1.82 1.52 2.14
CA ILE A 330 -1.67 0.09 1.79
C ILE A 330 -0.62 -0.02 0.69
N PHE A 331 0.30 -0.96 0.84
CA PHE A 331 1.37 -1.23 -0.12
C PHE A 331 1.14 -2.60 -0.73
N THR A 332 1.10 -2.69 -2.06
CA THR A 332 1.01 -3.99 -2.75
C THR A 332 2.40 -4.58 -2.97
N PRO A 333 2.54 -5.93 -2.96
CA PRO A 333 3.83 -6.56 -3.24
C PRO A 333 4.38 -6.21 -4.62
N LEU A 334 5.72 -6.09 -4.72
CA LEU A 334 6.39 -5.92 -6.00
C LEU A 334 6.23 -7.16 -6.88
N TRP A 335 6.10 -6.92 -8.19
CA TRP A 335 6.21 -7.97 -9.18
C TRP A 335 7.68 -8.32 -9.44
N PHE A 336 8.05 -9.57 -9.18
CA PHE A 336 9.36 -10.08 -9.53
C PHE A 336 9.31 -11.52 -10.09
N GLU A 337 10.35 -11.88 -10.83
CA GLU A 337 10.54 -13.21 -11.41
C GLU A 337 11.86 -13.81 -10.95
N ALA A 338 11.89 -15.11 -10.74
CA ALA A 338 13.10 -15.87 -10.47
C ALA A 338 13.23 -16.98 -11.50
N SER A 339 14.28 -16.91 -12.30
CA SER A 339 14.54 -17.84 -13.41
C SER A 339 15.86 -18.55 -13.22
N LYS A 340 15.85 -19.86 -13.35
CA LYS A 340 17.07 -20.66 -13.27
C LYS A 340 17.95 -20.39 -14.50
N VAL A 341 19.22 -20.03 -14.27
CA VAL A 341 20.21 -19.76 -15.33
C VAL A 341 21.21 -20.90 -15.46
N ASP A 342 21.62 -21.46 -14.34
CA ASP A 342 22.55 -22.59 -14.23
C ASP A 342 22.24 -23.37 -12.94
N VAL A 343 22.86 -24.52 -12.72
CA VAL A 343 22.64 -25.40 -11.56
C VAL A 343 22.86 -24.67 -10.22
N ASP A 344 23.78 -23.71 -10.15
CA ASP A 344 24.04 -22.89 -8.96
C ASP A 344 23.71 -21.40 -9.15
N LYS A 345 23.01 -21.00 -10.22
CA LYS A 345 22.67 -19.59 -10.48
C LYS A 345 21.19 -19.33 -10.68
N LEU A 346 20.77 -18.17 -10.20
CA LEU A 346 19.41 -17.67 -10.31
C LEU A 346 19.43 -16.24 -10.88
N GLU A 347 18.68 -16.00 -11.94
CA GLU A 347 18.35 -14.65 -12.39
C GLU A 347 17.10 -14.19 -11.65
N LEU A 348 17.23 -13.12 -10.88
CA LEU A 348 16.15 -12.43 -10.20
C LEU A 348 15.84 -11.14 -10.95
N LYS A 349 14.62 -11.02 -11.47
CA LYS A 349 14.15 -9.85 -12.22
C LYS A 349 13.08 -9.15 -11.43
N VAL A 350 13.12 -7.82 -11.36
CA VAL A 350 12.11 -7.02 -10.65
C VAL A 350 11.53 -5.98 -11.58
N TYR A 351 10.23 -5.78 -11.51
CA TYR A 351 9.57 -4.69 -12.21
C TYR A 351 9.67 -3.42 -11.36
N LYS A 352 10.26 -2.37 -11.93
CA LYS A 352 10.44 -1.10 -11.20
C LYS A 352 9.09 -0.51 -10.81
N ILE A 353 9.00 0.03 -9.60
CA ILE A 353 7.81 0.74 -9.18
C ILE A 353 7.72 2.08 -9.91
N LYS A 354 6.50 2.55 -10.08
CA LYS A 354 6.24 3.92 -10.48
C LYS A 354 5.75 4.66 -9.26
N SER A 355 6.41 5.75 -8.91
CA SER A 355 5.97 6.57 -7.79
C SER A 355 6.47 7.99 -7.92
N ARG A 356 5.60 8.94 -7.61
CA ARG A 356 5.94 10.35 -7.46
C ARG A 356 6.61 10.65 -6.12
N ASN A 357 6.42 9.80 -5.11
CA ASN A 357 6.88 10.05 -3.75
C ASN A 357 8.33 9.64 -3.51
N TYR A 358 8.83 8.66 -4.28
CA TYR A 358 10.16 8.09 -4.09
C TYR A 358 11.05 8.36 -5.30
N THR A 359 12.06 9.20 -5.13
CA THR A 359 12.87 9.72 -6.26
C THR A 359 14.24 9.07 -6.40
N GLU A 360 14.79 8.47 -5.34
CA GLU A 360 16.10 7.81 -5.35
C GLU A 360 15.97 6.40 -4.78
N LEU A 361 15.63 5.44 -5.63
CA LEU A 361 15.32 4.08 -5.20
C LEU A 361 16.45 3.08 -5.51
N TYR A 362 16.62 2.12 -4.60
CA TYR A 362 17.48 0.95 -4.76
C TYR A 362 16.68 -0.31 -4.48
N TYR A 363 16.76 -1.28 -5.38
CA TYR A 363 16.21 -2.61 -5.20
C TYR A 363 17.30 -3.53 -4.66
N GLU A 364 17.10 -4.04 -3.45
CA GLU A 364 18.03 -4.92 -2.76
C GLU A 364 17.49 -6.35 -2.75
N VAL A 365 18.33 -7.30 -3.16
CA VAL A 365 17.99 -8.72 -3.04
C VAL A 365 18.26 -9.16 -1.61
N GLN A 366 17.21 -9.65 -0.96
CA GLN A 366 17.29 -10.26 0.35
C GLN A 366 17.14 -11.78 0.26
N ASP A 367 17.92 -12.48 1.07
CA ASP A 367 17.87 -13.94 1.16
C ASP A 367 18.13 -14.46 2.58
N ALA A 368 17.48 -15.56 2.94
CA ALA A 368 17.68 -16.21 4.23
C ALA A 368 17.30 -17.69 4.21
N GLY A 369 17.84 -18.45 5.16
CA GLY A 369 17.48 -19.86 5.37
C GLY A 369 16.09 -20.09 5.97
N SER A 370 15.45 -19.03 6.48
CA SER A 370 14.09 -19.08 7.01
C SER A 370 13.32 -17.79 6.70
N ILE A 371 11.99 -17.90 6.57
CA ILE A 371 11.12 -16.73 6.35
C ILE A 371 11.10 -15.77 7.55
N VAL A 372 11.29 -16.31 8.76
CA VAL A 372 11.30 -15.53 10.01
C VAL A 372 12.52 -14.61 10.05
N ASP A 373 13.68 -15.07 9.57
CA ASP A 373 14.89 -14.23 9.53
C ASP A 373 14.72 -13.01 8.61
N LEU A 374 13.96 -13.14 7.51
CA LEU A 374 13.63 -12.01 6.63
C LEU A 374 12.72 -10.98 7.29
N LEU A 375 11.93 -11.38 8.29
CA LEU A 375 11.01 -10.50 9.03
C LEU A 375 11.68 -9.87 10.26
N GLU A 376 12.36 -10.67 11.07
CA GLU A 376 12.93 -10.24 12.35
C GLU A 376 14.33 -9.63 12.23
N ASN A 377 15.12 -10.06 11.23
CA ASN A 377 16.51 -9.64 11.05
C ASN A 377 16.81 -9.13 9.62
N PRO A 378 16.02 -8.21 9.05
CA PRO A 378 16.14 -7.80 7.65
C PRO A 378 17.50 -7.19 7.31
N ALA A 379 18.18 -6.55 8.27
CA ALA A 379 19.53 -6.00 8.07
C ALA A 379 20.62 -7.06 7.86
N GLN A 380 20.36 -8.32 8.25
CA GLN A 380 21.29 -9.45 8.07
C GLN A 380 20.91 -10.32 6.86
N ALA A 381 19.70 -10.18 6.34
CA ALA A 381 19.14 -11.04 5.31
C ALA A 381 19.39 -10.53 3.89
N SER A 382 20.60 -10.03 3.59
CA SER A 382 20.94 -9.40 2.32
C SER A 382 22.05 -10.14 1.58
N SER A 383 21.91 -10.27 0.26
CA SER A 383 23.00 -10.73 -0.61
C SER A 383 24.05 -9.64 -0.86
N GLY A 384 23.77 -8.41 -0.43
CA GLY A 384 24.61 -7.22 -0.65
C GLY A 384 24.45 -6.61 -2.05
N ILE A 385 23.60 -7.18 -2.91
CA ILE A 385 23.40 -6.68 -4.27
C ILE A 385 22.27 -5.65 -4.29
N LYS A 386 22.64 -4.41 -4.64
CA LYS A 386 21.71 -3.29 -4.83
C LYS A 386 21.68 -2.89 -6.30
N LEU A 387 20.48 -2.85 -6.85
CA LEU A 387 20.19 -2.38 -8.20
C LEU A 387 19.60 -0.97 -8.11
N PRO A 388 20.31 0.09 -8.52
CA PRO A 388 19.74 1.44 -8.55
C PRO A 388 18.61 1.52 -9.56
N ASP A 389 17.50 2.21 -9.23
CA ASP A 389 16.36 2.38 -10.14
C ASP A 389 16.77 3.00 -11.48
N ALA A 390 17.72 3.93 -11.45
CA ALA A 390 18.28 4.58 -12.64
C ALA A 390 18.99 3.61 -13.62
N SER A 391 19.34 2.41 -13.18
CA SER A 391 19.93 1.37 -14.04
C SER A 391 18.88 0.50 -14.75
N ILE A 392 17.61 0.62 -14.36
CA ILE A 392 16.49 -0.13 -14.94
C ILE A 392 15.92 0.66 -16.13
N PRO A 393 15.93 0.13 -17.36
CA PRO A 393 15.42 0.84 -18.52
C PRO A 393 13.92 1.10 -18.41
N ASP A 394 13.49 2.36 -18.55
CA ASP A 394 12.06 2.73 -18.48
C ASP A 394 11.22 2.09 -19.60
N THR A 395 11.84 1.72 -20.72
CA THR A 395 11.16 1.08 -21.87
C THR A 395 10.67 -0.32 -21.54
N THR A 396 11.40 -1.07 -20.71
CA THR A 396 11.02 -2.41 -20.28
C THR A 396 10.44 -2.41 -18.88
N GLY A 397 10.91 -1.51 -18.01
CA GLY A 397 10.62 -1.49 -16.58
C GLY A 397 11.28 -2.64 -15.79
N TRP A 398 12.03 -3.52 -16.45
CA TRP A 398 12.58 -4.73 -15.84
C TRP A 398 14.07 -4.58 -15.53
N GLY A 399 14.39 -4.68 -14.24
CA GLY A 399 15.75 -4.86 -13.74
C GLY A 399 16.10 -6.34 -13.59
N SER A 400 17.39 -6.70 -13.60
CA SER A 400 17.83 -8.08 -13.42
C SER A 400 19.14 -8.15 -12.62
N VAL A 401 19.23 -9.16 -11.76
CA VAL A 401 20.40 -9.50 -10.96
C VAL A 401 20.61 -11.01 -11.06
N ILE A 402 21.86 -11.45 -11.22
CA ILE A 402 22.22 -12.86 -11.13
C ILE A 402 22.87 -13.12 -9.78
N VAL A 403 22.37 -14.11 -9.05
CA VAL A 403 22.90 -14.53 -7.75
C VAL A 403 23.35 -15.97 -7.78
N ASP A 404 24.39 -16.27 -7.02
CA ASP A 404 24.77 -17.64 -6.70
C ASP A 404 23.80 -18.22 -5.67
N ILE A 405 23.37 -19.45 -5.88
CA ILE A 405 22.48 -20.17 -4.98
C ILE A 405 23.14 -21.44 -4.45
N PRO A 406 22.89 -21.81 -3.18
CA PRO A 406 23.44 -23.02 -2.61
C PRO A 406 22.83 -24.28 -3.24
N ILE A 407 23.63 -25.34 -3.30
CA ILE A 407 23.19 -26.69 -3.64
C ILE A 407 23.61 -27.60 -2.48
N ASP A 408 22.74 -28.50 -2.07
CA ASP A 408 23.03 -29.46 -1.02
C ASP A 408 23.90 -30.64 -1.53
N GLN A 409 24.19 -31.60 -0.64
CA GLN A 409 25.02 -32.76 -0.98
C GLN A 409 24.38 -33.71 -2.00
N ASN A 410 23.06 -33.61 -2.19
CA ASN A 410 22.28 -34.43 -3.11
C ASN A 410 22.08 -33.74 -4.47
N GLY A 411 22.58 -32.51 -4.65
CA GLY A 411 22.34 -31.74 -5.87
C GLY A 411 21.00 -30.98 -5.85
N GLU A 412 20.36 -30.84 -4.70
CA GLU A 412 19.05 -30.23 -4.52
C GLU A 412 19.15 -28.84 -3.88
N HIS A 413 18.12 -28.02 -4.09
CA HIS A 413 18.03 -26.71 -3.44
C HIS A 413 17.67 -26.87 -1.95
N PRO A 414 18.43 -26.28 -1.02
CA PRO A 414 18.03 -26.25 0.37
C PRO A 414 16.84 -25.31 0.56
N LEU A 415 16.20 -25.40 1.74
CA LEU A 415 15.24 -24.39 2.16
C LEU A 415 15.95 -23.04 2.24
N ARG A 416 15.58 -22.13 1.34
CA ARG A 416 16.11 -20.76 1.29
C ARG A 416 15.09 -19.87 0.59
N PHE A 417 14.97 -18.64 1.05
CA PHE A 417 13.99 -17.69 0.57
C PHE A 417 14.68 -16.51 -0.10
N TYR A 418 14.10 -16.00 -1.18
CA TYR A 418 14.59 -14.81 -1.89
C TYR A 418 13.45 -13.80 -2.07
N ARG A 419 13.74 -12.51 -1.88
CA ARG A 419 12.80 -11.41 -2.14
C ARG A 419 13.54 -10.14 -2.56
N PHE A 420 12.79 -9.17 -3.07
CA PHE A 420 13.26 -7.80 -3.25
C PHE A 420 12.74 -6.87 -2.16
N VAL A 421 13.55 -5.90 -1.78
CA VAL A 421 13.15 -4.75 -0.96
C VAL A 421 13.55 -3.47 -1.68
N VAL A 422 12.67 -2.48 -1.66
CA VAL A 422 12.95 -1.14 -2.19
C VAL A 422 13.36 -0.25 -1.02
N THR A 423 14.48 0.44 -1.17
CA THR A 423 14.96 1.41 -0.17
C THR A 423 15.29 2.73 -0.86
N ASP A 424 15.13 3.83 -0.14
CA ASP A 424 15.59 5.17 -0.56
C ASP A 424 17.06 5.45 -0.20
N GLY A 425 17.81 4.41 0.22
CA GLY A 425 19.17 4.53 0.75
C GLY A 425 19.28 4.39 2.27
N ASP A 426 18.20 4.66 3.03
CA ASP A 426 18.20 4.65 4.51
C ASP A 426 17.30 3.56 5.14
N SER A 427 16.94 2.52 4.38
CA SER A 427 16.37 1.22 4.82
C SER A 427 14.98 1.21 5.49
N LEU A 428 14.30 2.35 5.64
CA LEU A 428 13.00 2.44 6.32
C LEU A 428 11.79 2.42 5.39
N THR A 429 11.99 2.32 4.08
CA THR A 429 10.87 2.28 3.12
C THR A 429 10.15 0.93 3.21
N PRO A 430 8.81 0.90 3.36
CA PRO A 430 8.03 -0.34 3.52
C PRO A 430 7.87 -1.17 2.24
N LEU A 431 8.44 -0.76 1.11
CA LEU A 431 8.14 -1.38 -0.18
C LEU A 431 8.99 -2.64 -0.40
N GLY A 432 8.35 -3.76 -0.75
CA GLY A 432 9.01 -5.04 -0.96
C GLY A 432 8.18 -6.04 -1.74
N SER A 433 8.80 -7.14 -2.17
CA SER A 433 8.11 -8.28 -2.75
C SER A 433 7.74 -9.29 -1.67
N LEU A 434 6.86 -10.24 -2.04
CA LEU A 434 6.79 -11.51 -1.34
C LEU A 434 8.10 -12.29 -1.52
N ALA A 435 8.35 -13.26 -0.66
CA ALA A 435 9.49 -14.14 -0.74
C ALA A 435 9.13 -15.44 -1.44
N ILE A 436 9.99 -15.91 -2.32
CA ILE A 436 9.85 -17.22 -2.96
C ILE A 436 10.71 -18.25 -2.25
N ASN A 437 10.21 -19.47 -2.13
CA ASN A 437 10.98 -20.61 -1.65
C ASN A 437 11.80 -21.20 -2.80
N LEU A 438 13.12 -21.27 -2.65
CA LEU A 438 14.04 -21.80 -3.66
C LEU A 438 13.74 -23.25 -4.03
N GLN A 439 13.19 -24.04 -3.10
CA GLN A 439 12.83 -25.44 -3.33
C GLN A 439 11.71 -25.62 -4.37
N LEU A 440 10.98 -24.56 -4.73
CA LEU A 440 9.97 -24.58 -5.78
C LEU A 440 10.60 -24.60 -7.19
N LEU A 441 11.87 -24.21 -7.33
CA LEU A 441 12.60 -24.28 -8.59
C LEU A 441 13.12 -25.70 -8.83
N GLY A 442 13.17 -26.09 -10.10
CA GLY A 442 13.86 -27.30 -10.53
C GLY A 442 15.36 -27.25 -10.22
N ASN A 443 15.94 -28.43 -9.99
CA ASN A 443 17.38 -28.59 -9.78
C ASN A 443 18.16 -28.36 -11.09
N ASP A 444 17.53 -28.62 -12.24
CA ASP A 444 18.13 -28.44 -13.56
C ASP A 444 17.24 -27.53 -14.43
N THR A 445 17.89 -26.70 -15.25
CA THR A 445 17.21 -25.82 -16.21
C THR A 445 16.70 -26.59 -17.43
N GLY A 446 17.25 -27.79 -17.69
CA GLY A 446 17.16 -28.45 -18.99
C GLY A 446 17.79 -27.63 -20.13
N LYS A 447 18.43 -26.50 -19.82
CA LYS A 447 19.19 -25.65 -20.76
C LYS A 447 20.67 -26.05 -20.70
N PRO A 448 21.42 -25.81 -21.78
CA PRO A 448 22.85 -26.07 -21.79
C PRO A 448 23.55 -25.27 -20.67
N PRO A 449 24.49 -25.89 -19.94
CA PRO A 449 25.25 -25.19 -18.91
C PRO A 449 26.06 -24.05 -19.53
N VAL A 450 26.15 -22.92 -18.83
CA VAL A 450 26.92 -21.76 -19.29
C VAL A 450 28.41 -22.00 -19.03
N PRO A 451 29.30 -21.92 -20.04
CA PRO A 451 30.74 -22.04 -19.84
C PRO A 451 31.27 -20.94 -18.90
N ARG A 452 32.08 -21.31 -17.91
CA ARG A 452 32.71 -20.38 -16.96
C ARG A 452 34.18 -20.17 -17.30
N GLU A 453 34.78 -19.11 -16.75
CA GLU A 453 36.22 -18.82 -16.85
C GLU A 453 36.75 -18.92 -18.29
N ILE A 454 36.05 -18.26 -19.23
CA ILE A 454 36.45 -18.27 -20.63
C ILE A 454 37.73 -17.46 -20.79
N GLU A 455 38.83 -18.14 -21.09
CA GLU A 455 40.13 -17.54 -21.38
C GLU A 455 40.46 -17.73 -22.87
N ALA A 456 40.98 -16.67 -23.49
CA ALA A 456 41.47 -16.70 -24.86
C ALA A 456 42.95 -16.32 -24.89
N GLU A 457 43.81 -17.27 -25.22
CA GLU A 457 45.25 -17.09 -25.26
C GLU A 457 45.77 -17.15 -26.72
N PRO A 458 46.56 -16.16 -27.17
CA PRO A 458 47.25 -16.26 -28.44
C PRO A 458 48.41 -17.25 -28.33
N LEU A 459 48.43 -18.26 -29.19
CA LEU A 459 49.52 -19.20 -29.33
C LEU A 459 50.33 -18.88 -30.57
N TYR A 460 51.63 -18.67 -30.39
CA TYR A 460 52.53 -18.51 -31.52
C TYR A 460 52.80 -19.87 -32.18
N SER A 461 52.35 -20.03 -33.42
CA SER A 461 52.42 -21.28 -34.18
C SER A 461 53.52 -21.27 -35.26
N GLY A 462 54.45 -20.32 -35.17
CA GLY A 462 55.60 -20.19 -36.06
C GLY A 462 55.44 -19.08 -37.10
N LYS A 463 56.16 -19.18 -38.22
CA LYS A 463 56.06 -18.24 -39.34
C LYS A 463 55.71 -18.97 -40.62
N GLN A 464 54.89 -18.34 -41.45
CA GLN A 464 54.62 -18.81 -42.80
C GLN A 464 55.01 -17.74 -43.81
N GLU A 465 55.70 -18.17 -44.87
CA GLU A 465 55.97 -17.32 -46.02
C GLU A 465 54.69 -17.20 -46.85
N VAL A 466 54.20 -15.98 -47.01
CA VAL A 466 53.06 -15.64 -47.87
C VAL A 466 53.51 -14.67 -48.95
N VAL A 467 53.05 -14.90 -50.17
CA VAL A 467 53.31 -13.98 -51.29
C VAL A 467 52.22 -12.92 -51.30
N TYR A 468 52.54 -11.72 -50.82
CA TYR A 468 51.64 -10.59 -50.87
C TYR A 468 51.56 -10.05 -52.30
N LYS A 469 50.39 -10.17 -52.94
CA LYS A 469 50.14 -9.63 -54.28
C LYS A 469 49.85 -8.13 -54.20
N ASN A 470 50.90 -7.32 -54.05
CA ASN A 470 50.81 -5.88 -54.29
C ASN A 470 50.70 -5.63 -55.82
N PRO A 471 49.93 -4.63 -56.33
CA PRO A 471 49.71 -4.47 -57.77
C PRO A 471 50.95 -4.14 -58.62
N GLN A 472 52.13 -3.92 -58.02
CA GLN A 472 53.34 -3.55 -58.78
C GLN A 472 54.53 -4.51 -58.68
N LEU A 473 54.66 -5.35 -57.65
CA LEU A 473 55.64 -6.45 -57.59
C LEU A 473 55.27 -7.44 -56.46
N PRO A 474 55.15 -8.77 -56.72
CA PRO A 474 54.96 -9.76 -55.66
C PRO A 474 56.23 -9.87 -54.82
N ALA A 475 56.09 -9.75 -53.49
CA ALA A 475 57.17 -9.97 -52.54
C ALA A 475 56.79 -11.10 -51.56
N PRO A 476 57.69 -12.06 -51.29
CA PRO A 476 57.49 -13.01 -50.20
C PRO A 476 57.67 -12.32 -48.86
N VAL A 477 56.73 -12.50 -47.93
CA VAL A 477 56.79 -11.96 -46.58
C VAL A 477 56.56 -13.09 -45.58
N ASN A 478 57.42 -13.20 -44.57
CA ASN A 478 57.20 -14.12 -43.46
C ASN A 478 56.27 -13.49 -42.42
N ILE A 479 55.05 -14.02 -42.31
CA ILE A 479 54.09 -13.58 -41.30
C ILE A 479 54.10 -14.53 -40.10
N PRO A 480 53.95 -14.02 -38.87
CA PRO A 480 53.72 -14.86 -37.71
C PRO A 480 52.34 -15.52 -37.83
N LEU A 481 52.32 -16.85 -37.69
CA LEU A 481 51.08 -17.59 -37.49
C LEU A 481 50.73 -17.55 -36.00
N SER A 482 49.50 -17.15 -35.72
CA SER A 482 48.95 -17.18 -34.37
C SER A 482 47.70 -18.05 -34.40
N ASP A 483 47.68 -19.08 -33.55
CA ASP A 483 46.45 -19.78 -33.21
C ASP A 483 45.82 -19.11 -31.98
N ILE A 484 44.53 -19.29 -31.78
CA ILE A 484 43.84 -18.88 -30.56
C ILE A 484 43.46 -20.15 -29.81
N ARG A 485 43.96 -20.29 -28.58
CA ARG A 485 43.45 -21.28 -27.64
C ARG A 485 42.35 -20.65 -26.82
N ILE A 486 41.17 -21.25 -26.87
CA ILE A 486 40.06 -20.90 -25.99
C ILE A 486 39.94 -22.01 -24.96
N SER A 487 39.95 -21.65 -23.69
CA SER A 487 39.67 -22.54 -22.57
C SER A 487 38.47 -22.01 -21.80
N PHE A 488 37.72 -22.91 -21.19
CA PHE A 488 36.65 -22.60 -20.26
C PHE A 488 36.57 -23.72 -19.23
N GLU A 489 36.10 -23.38 -18.04
CA GLU A 489 35.84 -24.36 -17.00
C GLU A 489 34.83 -25.38 -17.51
N LYS A 490 35.11 -26.65 -17.23
CA LYS A 490 34.26 -27.76 -17.61
C LYS A 490 32.87 -27.59 -16.96
N PRO A 491 31.77 -27.63 -17.74
CA PRO A 491 30.43 -27.60 -17.19
C PRO A 491 30.21 -28.62 -16.07
N LEU A 492 29.45 -28.22 -15.04
CA LEU A 492 29.21 -29.06 -13.86
C LEU A 492 28.58 -30.42 -14.21
N VAL A 493 27.67 -30.44 -15.19
CA VAL A 493 27.06 -31.66 -15.76
C VAL A 493 28.11 -32.63 -16.31
N TRP A 494 29.23 -32.11 -16.84
CA TRP A 494 30.32 -32.93 -17.36
C TRP A 494 31.37 -33.29 -16.29
N MET A 495 31.42 -32.60 -15.14
CA MET A 495 32.43 -32.84 -14.11
C MET A 495 32.44 -34.29 -13.57
N THR A 496 31.29 -34.98 -13.62
CA THR A 496 31.14 -36.37 -13.17
C THR A 496 31.71 -37.41 -14.14
N ARG A 497 32.01 -37.03 -15.39
CA ARG A 497 32.54 -37.93 -16.43
C ARG A 497 34.01 -37.61 -16.75
N PRO A 498 34.94 -38.57 -16.83
CA PRO A 498 36.29 -38.33 -17.32
C PRO A 498 36.31 -37.66 -18.71
N TRP A 499 37.18 -36.68 -18.95
CA TRP A 499 37.22 -35.92 -20.22
C TRP A 499 37.50 -36.82 -21.44
N ASN A 500 38.37 -37.80 -21.27
CA ASN A 500 38.67 -38.81 -22.29
C ASN A 500 37.43 -39.65 -22.68
N GLU A 501 36.52 -39.92 -21.74
CA GLU A 501 35.27 -40.62 -22.05
C GLU A 501 34.31 -39.74 -22.84
N ILE A 502 34.21 -38.46 -22.49
CA ILE A 502 33.37 -37.48 -23.21
C ILE A 502 33.83 -37.37 -24.67
N VAL A 503 35.13 -37.14 -24.92
CA VAL A 503 35.69 -36.98 -26.28
C VAL A 503 35.61 -38.26 -27.12
N SER A 504 35.56 -39.42 -26.48
CA SER A 504 35.46 -40.72 -27.16
C SER A 504 34.02 -41.20 -27.40
N SER A 505 33.04 -40.54 -26.81
CA SER A 505 31.63 -40.90 -26.97
C SER A 505 31.13 -40.42 -28.34
N PRO A 506 30.27 -41.19 -29.03
CA PRO A 506 29.57 -40.68 -30.20
C PRO A 506 28.67 -39.51 -29.79
N ASP A 507 28.58 -38.49 -30.65
CA ASP A 507 27.67 -37.36 -30.43
C ASP A 507 26.22 -37.86 -30.30
N ASP A 508 25.51 -37.41 -29.26
CA ASP A 508 24.09 -37.65 -29.01
C ASP A 508 23.28 -36.35 -29.11
N GLU A 509 21.96 -36.43 -29.31
CA GLU A 509 21.05 -35.28 -29.31
C GLU A 509 21.04 -34.52 -27.97
N SER A 510 21.56 -35.12 -26.90
CA SER A 510 21.76 -34.46 -25.60
C SER A 510 23.08 -33.71 -25.45
N ASP A 511 24.00 -33.78 -26.42
CA ASP A 511 25.29 -33.11 -26.33
C ASP A 511 25.20 -31.60 -26.59
N PHE A 512 25.94 -30.82 -25.81
CA PHE A 512 25.91 -29.37 -25.89
C PHE A 512 26.78 -28.86 -27.03
N THR A 513 26.19 -28.09 -27.94
CA THR A 513 26.91 -27.33 -28.95
C THR A 513 27.10 -25.89 -28.49
N PHE A 514 28.36 -25.47 -28.32
CA PHE A 514 28.70 -24.09 -28.03
C PHE A 514 29.09 -23.36 -29.31
N HIS A 515 28.39 -22.27 -29.64
CA HIS A 515 28.77 -21.37 -30.72
C HIS A 515 29.67 -20.26 -30.16
N LEU A 516 30.96 -20.29 -30.52
CA LEU A 516 31.92 -19.26 -30.14
C LEU A 516 32.00 -18.18 -31.22
N LEU A 517 31.65 -16.96 -30.85
CA LEU A 517 31.79 -15.76 -31.68
C LEU A 517 33.02 -14.98 -31.21
N LEU A 518 34.07 -14.98 -32.02
CA LEU A 518 35.27 -14.16 -31.78
C LEU A 518 35.16 -12.87 -32.59
N ASN A 519 35.02 -11.73 -31.92
CA ASN A 519 35.04 -10.42 -32.56
C ASN A 519 36.28 -9.64 -32.13
N THR A 520 37.01 -9.09 -33.10
CA THR A 520 38.18 -8.23 -32.87
C THR A 520 37.86 -6.73 -32.85
N TYR A 521 36.61 -6.35 -33.16
CA TYR A 521 36.13 -4.98 -33.19
C TYR A 521 35.17 -4.73 -32.02
N MET A 522 35.39 -3.65 -31.26
CA MET A 522 34.30 -3.06 -30.47
C MET A 522 33.34 -2.37 -31.43
N SER A 523 32.03 -2.46 -31.19
CA SER A 523 30.93 -2.12 -32.11
C SER A 523 30.92 -0.70 -32.68
N ASP A 524 31.79 0.19 -32.19
CA ASP A 524 31.64 1.63 -32.38
C ASP A 524 32.74 2.26 -33.26
N ASP A 525 33.76 1.49 -33.69
CA ASP A 525 34.92 2.01 -34.45
C ASP A 525 34.96 1.47 -35.90
N VAL A 526 34.04 1.94 -36.74
CA VAL A 526 34.03 1.60 -38.18
C VAL A 526 35.11 2.40 -38.93
N LYS A 527 36.31 1.84 -39.07
CA LYS A 527 37.34 2.39 -39.97
C LYS A 527 37.02 2.04 -41.42
N THR A 528 37.27 2.94 -42.36
CA THR A 528 37.01 2.72 -43.80
C THR A 528 38.19 2.08 -44.54
N VAL A 529 39.41 2.27 -44.05
CA VAL A 529 40.66 1.66 -44.54
C VAL A 529 41.58 1.46 -43.33
N GLU A 530 42.16 0.27 -43.19
CA GLU A 530 43.19 0.00 -42.18
C GLU A 530 44.41 -0.63 -42.84
N THR A 531 45.59 -0.11 -42.54
CA THR A 531 46.86 -0.66 -42.99
C THR A 531 47.68 -1.08 -41.78
N ARG A 532 48.35 -2.23 -41.87
CA ARG A 532 49.22 -2.73 -40.81
C ARG A 532 50.58 -3.11 -41.39
N GLU A 533 51.65 -2.80 -40.68
CA GLU A 533 52.98 -3.31 -41.01
C GLU A 533 53.10 -4.75 -40.50
N ILE A 534 53.51 -5.66 -41.38
CA ILE A 534 53.63 -7.08 -41.07
C ILE A 534 54.98 -7.62 -41.54
N GLY A 535 55.43 -8.67 -40.83
CA GLY A 535 56.68 -9.36 -41.13
C GLY A 535 57.93 -8.63 -40.67
N ASP A 536 59.06 -9.33 -40.70
CA ASP A 536 60.36 -8.79 -40.24
C ASP A 536 60.91 -7.67 -41.16
N GLU A 537 60.34 -7.51 -42.36
CA GLU A 537 60.70 -6.49 -43.35
C GLU A 537 59.76 -5.26 -43.33
N GLU A 538 58.87 -5.17 -42.33
CA GLU A 538 57.93 -4.04 -42.11
C GLU A 538 57.08 -3.68 -43.35
N VAL A 539 56.52 -4.67 -44.03
CA VAL A 539 55.73 -4.44 -45.24
C VAL A 539 54.33 -3.96 -44.86
N THR A 540 53.93 -2.79 -45.36
CA THR A 540 52.58 -2.24 -45.17
C THR A 540 51.55 -3.00 -46.02
N VAL A 541 50.56 -3.62 -45.39
CA VAL A 541 49.45 -4.32 -46.07
C VAL A 541 48.10 -3.73 -45.72
N TYR A 542 47.15 -3.80 -46.66
CA TYR A 542 45.76 -3.42 -46.42
C TYR A 542 45.03 -4.56 -45.70
N VAL A 543 44.42 -4.26 -44.56
CA VAL A 543 43.59 -5.19 -43.79
C VAL A 543 42.13 -5.02 -44.22
N PRO A 544 41.36 -6.10 -44.41
CA PRO A 544 39.92 -5.98 -44.69
C PRO A 544 39.20 -5.26 -43.54
N VAL A 545 38.42 -4.23 -43.86
CA VAL A 545 37.73 -3.38 -42.85
C VAL A 545 36.20 -3.53 -42.86
N LYS A 546 35.71 -4.57 -43.54
CA LYS A 546 34.28 -4.93 -43.54
C LYS A 546 34.12 -6.41 -43.25
N GLU A 547 33.23 -6.73 -42.31
CA GLU A 547 32.67 -8.07 -42.15
C GLU A 547 32.13 -8.58 -43.48
N LYS A 548 32.24 -9.89 -43.68
CA LYS A 548 31.50 -10.60 -44.71
C LYS A 548 30.60 -11.64 -44.07
#